data_AF-A0A4Y2KHN3-F1
#
_entry.id   AF-A0A4Y2KHN3-F1
#
_cell.length_a   1.000
_cell.length_b   1.000
_cell.length_c   1.000
_cell.angle_alpha   90.00
_cell.angle_beta   90.00
_cell.angle_gamma   90.00
#
_symmetry.space_group_name_H-M   'P 1'
#
loop_
_entity.id
_entity.type
_entity.pdbx_description
1 polymer ?
#
loop_
_entity_poly.entity_id
_entity_poly.type
_entity_poly.pdbx_seq_one_letter_code
_entity_poly.pdbx_strand_id
1 'polypeptide(L)'
;MEEIKNEIMDKVNYYIPHLAIFKPEKASTPLRVVFYVSAKTTSGFCLNSILLNGGIIHQDLFSIVSRFRKHKYASSADIRKMYRKILNCPNQRDLQSIVWNTSADASVKVHKLSTVTYGTVSAPFFSYQDLKGLNR
;
A
#
# COMPACT_ATOMS: atom_id res chain seq x y z
N MET A 1 -7.16 -9.24 -2.91
CA MET A 1 -6.16 -10.20 -2.39
C MET A 1 -6.55 -11.53 -2.97
N GLU A 2 -5.59 -12.25 -3.50
CA GLU A 2 -5.81 -13.49 -4.23
C GLU A 2 -4.99 -14.58 -3.55
N GLU A 3 -5.64 -15.68 -3.16
CA GLU A 3 -4.95 -16.84 -2.58
C GLU A 3 -4.23 -17.61 -3.69
N ILE A 4 -2.94 -17.87 -3.50
CA ILE A 4 -2.15 -18.67 -4.45
C ILE A 4 -2.38 -20.13 -4.09
N LYS A 5 -2.93 -20.91 -5.04
CA LYS A 5 -3.09 -22.36 -4.88
C LYS A 5 -1.96 -23.05 -5.63
N ASN A 6 -0.94 -23.55 -4.89
CA ASN A 6 0.15 -24.39 -5.39
C ASN A 6 0.60 -24.08 -6.83
N GLU A 7 1.07 -22.85 -7.09
CA GLU A 7 1.71 -22.50 -8.35
C GLU A 7 3.23 -22.55 -8.21
N ILE A 8 3.88 -22.99 -9.30
CA ILE A 8 5.33 -23.14 -9.42
C ILE A 8 6.03 -21.82 -9.07
N MET A 9 7.01 -21.90 -8.16
CA MET A 9 7.85 -20.80 -7.66
C MET A 9 8.79 -20.16 -8.71
N ASP A 10 8.54 -20.35 -10.01
CA ASP A 10 9.46 -19.94 -11.09
C ASP A 10 9.45 -18.43 -11.38
N LYS A 11 8.59 -17.65 -10.71
CA LYS A 11 8.57 -16.18 -10.82
C LYS A 11 9.20 -15.51 -9.62
N VAL A 12 9.82 -14.35 -9.85
CA VAL A 12 10.36 -13.49 -8.80
C VAL A 12 9.23 -13.06 -7.87
N ASN A 13 9.29 -13.49 -6.61
CA ASN A 13 8.31 -13.18 -5.58
C ASN A 13 8.96 -12.38 -4.45
N TYR A 14 8.21 -11.46 -3.87
CA TYR A 14 8.62 -10.76 -2.66
C TYR A 14 7.54 -10.93 -1.58
N TYR A 15 7.95 -11.47 -0.44
CA TYR A 15 7.10 -11.68 0.73
C TYR A 15 7.23 -10.48 1.67
N ILE A 16 6.15 -9.71 1.82
CA ILE A 16 6.10 -8.55 2.69
C ILE A 16 5.80 -9.02 4.12
N PRO A 17 6.74 -8.84 5.07
CA PRO A 17 6.45 -9.08 6.47
C PRO A 17 5.37 -8.12 6.93
N HIS A 18 4.45 -8.59 7.77
CA HIS A 18 3.40 -7.74 8.30
C HIS A 18 3.13 -8.08 9.76
N LEU A 19 2.71 -7.05 10.51
CA LEU A 19 2.39 -7.16 11.92
C LEU A 19 1.01 -6.61 12.19
N ALA A 20 0.22 -7.37 12.95
CA ALA A 20 -1.03 -6.90 13.51
C ALA A 20 -0.76 -6.06 14.76
N ILE A 21 -1.12 -4.78 14.72
CA ILE A 21 -1.12 -3.88 15.88
C ILE A 21 -2.56 -3.76 16.36
N PHE A 22 -2.83 -4.35 17.53
CA PHE A 22 -4.11 -4.25 18.21
C PHE A 22 -4.06 -3.17 19.29
N LYS A 23 -5.02 -2.25 19.24
CA LYS A 23 -5.18 -1.06 20.08
C LYS A 23 -6.66 -0.89 20.41
N PRO A 24 -7.20 -1.68 21.36
CA PRO A 24 -8.64 -1.72 21.66
C PRO A 24 -9.22 -0.36 22.07
N GLU A 25 -8.38 0.54 22.60
CA GLU A 25 -8.74 1.91 22.96
C GLU A 25 -9.08 2.82 21.76
N LYS A 26 -8.78 2.40 20.52
CA LYS A 26 -9.10 3.15 19.30
C LYS A 26 -10.50 2.82 18.78
N ALA A 27 -11.45 3.75 18.96
CA ALA A 27 -12.85 3.60 18.56
C ALA A 27 -13.09 3.19 17.08
N SER A 28 -12.31 3.69 16.13
CA SER A 28 -12.58 3.48 14.68
C SER A 28 -11.69 2.41 14.02
N THR A 29 -10.53 2.10 14.60
CA THR A 29 -9.52 1.20 14.01
C THR A 29 -8.76 0.45 15.10
N PRO A 30 -9.44 -0.45 15.83
CA PRO A 30 -8.84 -1.19 16.94
C PRO A 30 -7.77 -2.19 16.46
N LEU A 31 -7.82 -2.64 15.21
CA LEU A 31 -6.80 -3.47 14.59
C LEU A 31 -6.23 -2.79 13.34
N ARG A 32 -4.90 -2.73 13.23
CA ARG A 32 -4.19 -2.24 12.05
C ARG A 32 -3.10 -3.23 11.63
N VAL A 33 -3.04 -3.55 10.35
CA VAL A 33 -1.94 -4.34 9.78
C VAL A 33 -0.89 -3.37 9.25
N VAL A 34 0.35 -3.52 9.72
CA VAL A 34 1.51 -2.77 9.24
C VAL A 34 2.32 -3.65 8.32
N PHE A 35 2.57 -3.19 7.10
CA PHE A 35 3.40 -3.86 6.12
C PHE A 35 4.83 -3.31 6.20
N TYR A 36 5.81 -4.18 6.45
CA TYR A 36 7.22 -3.81 6.59
C TYR A 36 7.95 -3.90 5.25
N VAL A 37 7.64 -2.96 4.36
CA VAL A 37 8.15 -2.92 2.98
C VAL A 37 9.65 -2.56 2.90
N SER A 38 10.19 -1.97 3.98
CA SER A 38 11.61 -1.64 4.11
C SER A 38 12.44 -2.77 4.75
N ALA A 39 11.84 -3.92 5.06
CA ALA A 39 12.57 -5.07 5.59
C ALA A 39 13.49 -5.65 4.52
N LYS A 40 14.77 -5.83 4.85
CA LYS A 40 15.73 -6.48 3.96
C LYS A 40 15.45 -7.98 3.91
N THR A 41 15.54 -8.53 2.72
CA THR A 41 15.47 -9.98 2.49
C THR A 41 16.87 -10.60 2.58
N THR A 42 16.97 -11.91 2.38
CA THR A 42 18.25 -12.64 2.28
C THR A 42 19.15 -12.11 1.17
N SER A 43 18.59 -11.44 0.14
CA SER A 43 19.36 -10.76 -0.90
C SER A 43 19.98 -9.43 -0.46
N GLY A 44 19.68 -8.94 0.75
CA GLY A 44 20.12 -7.64 1.26
C GLY A 44 19.26 -6.45 0.80
N PHE A 45 18.35 -6.66 -0.16
CA PHE A 45 17.43 -5.64 -0.68
C PHE A 45 16.06 -5.71 -0.01
N CYS A 46 15.43 -4.55 0.15
CA CYS A 46 14.02 -4.41 0.53
C CYS A 46 13.17 -3.98 -0.68
N LEU A 47 11.85 -4.20 -0.64
CA LEU A 47 11.00 -3.86 -1.77
C LEU A 47 11.07 -2.36 -2.11
N ASN A 48 11.16 -1.49 -1.10
CA ASN A 48 11.32 -0.04 -1.31
C ASN A 48 12.66 0.36 -1.97
N SER A 49 13.69 -0.47 -1.89
CA SER A 49 14.95 -0.22 -2.61
C SER A 49 14.89 -0.59 -4.09
N ILE A 50 13.90 -1.41 -4.48
CA ILE A 50 13.71 -1.91 -5.84
C ILE A 50 12.65 -1.10 -6.58
N LEU A 51 11.59 -0.69 -5.89
CA LEU A 51 10.50 0.08 -6.48
C LEU A 51 10.93 1.50 -6.85
N LEU A 52 10.51 1.94 -8.04
CA LEU A 52 10.60 3.34 -8.43
C LEU A 52 9.62 4.18 -7.61
N ASN A 53 10.08 5.30 -7.06
CA ASN A 53 9.22 6.26 -6.35
C ASN A 53 8.18 6.92 -7.28
N GLY A 54 8.51 7.08 -8.57
CA GLY A 54 7.68 7.79 -9.55
C GLY A 54 7.85 9.32 -9.51
N GLY A 55 8.50 9.86 -8.48
CA GLY A 55 8.83 11.28 -8.36
C GLY A 55 7.71 12.13 -7.77
N ILE A 56 7.99 13.43 -7.59
CA ILE A 56 7.06 14.39 -7.00
C ILE A 56 6.20 14.99 -8.10
N ILE A 57 4.92 14.61 -8.13
CA ILE A 57 3.93 15.14 -9.08
C ILE A 57 2.86 16.02 -8.42
N HIS A 58 2.85 16.07 -7.09
CA HIS A 58 1.94 16.92 -6.32
C HIS A 58 2.37 18.38 -6.34
N GLN A 59 1.39 19.27 -6.32
CA GLN A 59 1.67 20.70 -6.13
C GLN A 59 2.31 20.91 -4.77
N ASP A 60 3.16 21.92 -4.65
CA ASP A 60 3.80 22.21 -3.37
C ASP A 60 2.74 22.57 -2.31
N LEU A 61 3.01 22.16 -1.07
CA LEU A 61 2.07 22.30 0.04
C LEU A 61 1.75 23.78 0.34
N PHE A 62 2.73 24.68 0.21
CA PHE A 62 2.54 26.10 0.46
C PHE A 62 1.57 26.71 -0.55
N SER A 63 1.67 26.37 -1.83
CA SER A 63 0.71 26.79 -2.85
C SER A 63 -0.69 26.24 -2.59
N ILE A 64 -0.81 24.98 -2.18
CA ILE A 64 -2.11 24.35 -1.86
C ILE A 64 -2.78 25.10 -0.70
N VAL A 65 -2.05 25.29 0.42
CA VAL A 65 -2.57 25.98 1.61
C VAL A 65 -2.89 27.45 1.33
N SER A 66 -2.05 28.14 0.56
CA SER A 66 -2.27 29.54 0.19
C SER A 66 -3.54 29.72 -0.64
N ARG A 67 -3.79 28.86 -1.63
CA ARG A 67 -5.04 28.87 -2.39
C ARG A 67 -6.25 28.53 -1.53
N PHE A 68 -6.12 27.53 -0.65
CA PHE A 68 -7.20 27.12 0.24
C PHE A 68 -7.63 28.25 1.19
N ARG A 69 -6.70 29.08 1.67
CA ARG A 69 -6.96 30.21 2.56
C ARG A 69 -7.45 31.48 1.86
N LYS A 70 -7.39 31.57 0.54
CA LYS A 70 -7.76 32.78 -0.21
C LYS A 70 -9.28 33.04 -0.23
N HIS A 71 -10.09 32.00 -0.06
CA HIS A 71 -11.55 32.10 -0.18
C HIS A 71 -12.23 32.10 1.19
N LYS A 72 -13.37 32.80 1.29
CA LYS A 72 -14.17 32.90 2.53
C LYS A 72 -14.69 31.53 3.01
N TYR A 73 -14.93 30.62 2.08
CA TYR A 73 -15.43 29.27 2.35
C TYR A 73 -14.53 28.26 1.64
N ALA A 74 -14.27 27.13 2.30
CA ALA A 74 -13.48 26.04 1.77
C ALA A 74 -14.02 24.70 2.29
N SER A 75 -13.95 23.66 1.44
CA SER A 75 -14.39 22.31 1.77
C SER A 75 -13.21 21.35 1.72
N SER A 76 -13.17 20.41 2.67
CA SER A 76 -12.15 19.36 2.74
C SER A 76 -12.83 18.01 2.96
N ALA A 77 -12.32 16.97 2.29
CA ALA A 77 -12.77 15.60 2.48
C ALA A 77 -11.57 14.65 2.51
N ASP A 78 -11.69 13.55 3.24
CA ASP A 78 -10.69 12.48 3.30
C ASP A 78 -11.16 11.27 2.48
N ILE A 79 -10.27 10.74 1.63
CA ILE A 79 -10.54 9.52 0.86
C ILE A 79 -10.12 8.32 1.72
N ARG A 80 -11.09 7.79 2.46
CA ARG A 80 -10.86 6.65 3.36
C ARG A 80 -10.22 5.48 2.61
N LYS A 81 -9.03 5.06 3.07
CA LYS A 81 -8.27 3.92 2.51
C LYS A 81 -7.98 4.07 1.01
N MET A 82 -7.68 5.28 0.54
CA MET A 82 -7.40 5.62 -0.86
C MET A 82 -6.50 4.60 -1.59
N TYR A 83 -5.37 4.19 -1.02
CA TYR A 83 -4.46 3.24 -1.67
C TYR A 83 -5.12 1.89 -1.98
N ARG A 84 -6.06 1.43 -1.15
CA ARG A 84 -6.81 0.18 -1.38
C ARG A 84 -7.86 0.28 -2.47
N LYS A 85 -8.07 1.47 -3.05
CA LYS A 85 -8.97 1.69 -4.20
C LYS A 85 -8.25 1.59 -5.54
N ILE A 86 -6.92 1.53 -5.53
CA ILE A 86 -6.08 1.52 -6.74
C ILE A 86 -5.54 0.11 -6.94
N LEU A 87 -5.83 -0.49 -8.10
CA LEU A 87 -5.33 -1.80 -8.46
C LEU A 87 -3.86 -1.72 -8.91
N ASN A 88 -3.04 -2.64 -8.44
CA ASN A 88 -1.70 -2.84 -8.99
C ASN A 88 -1.79 -3.57 -10.32
N CYS A 89 -0.83 -3.26 -11.19
CA CYS A 89 -0.57 -4.00 -12.42
C CYS A 89 -0.45 -5.51 -12.11
N PRO A 90 -1.18 -6.39 -12.81
CA PRO A 90 -1.17 -7.83 -12.53
C PRO A 90 0.24 -8.45 -12.50
N ASN A 91 1.12 -8.00 -13.40
CA ASN A 91 2.51 -8.45 -13.49
C ASN A 91 3.41 -8.02 -12.32
N GLN A 92 2.97 -7.11 -11.45
CA GLN A 92 3.73 -6.63 -10.28
C GLN A 92 3.20 -7.20 -8.96
N ARG A 93 2.09 -7.96 -8.98
CA ARG A 93 1.43 -8.46 -7.76
C ARG A 93 2.26 -9.52 -7.04
N ASP A 94 3.11 -10.26 -7.77
CA ASP A 94 4.02 -11.26 -7.21
C ASP A 94 5.04 -10.64 -6.23
N LEU A 95 5.33 -9.34 -6.39
CA LEU A 95 6.19 -8.56 -5.49
C LEU A 95 5.47 -8.10 -4.20
N GLN A 96 4.18 -8.40 -4.05
CA GLN A 96 3.38 -8.00 -2.90
C GLN A 96 2.65 -9.20 -2.30
N SER A 97 3.41 -10.27 -2.08
CA SER A 97 2.90 -11.49 -1.46
C SER A 97 2.95 -11.40 0.06
N ILE A 98 1.96 -11.97 0.74
CA ILE A 98 1.97 -12.12 2.19
C ILE A 98 1.61 -13.53 2.60
N VAL A 99 2.16 -13.94 3.73
CA VAL A 99 1.86 -15.21 4.38
C VAL A 99 0.70 -15.01 5.36
N TRP A 100 -0.35 -15.80 5.28
CA TRP A 100 -1.50 -15.68 6.18
C TRP A 100 -1.77 -17.01 6.86
N ASN A 101 -2.02 -16.94 8.17
CA ASN A 101 -2.43 -18.10 8.94
C ASN A 101 -3.65 -17.75 9.81
N THR A 102 -4.63 -18.65 9.86
CA THR A 102 -5.87 -18.49 10.65
C THR A 102 -5.75 -19.05 12.06
N SER A 103 -4.85 -20.00 12.32
CA SER A 103 -4.58 -20.56 13.65
C SER A 103 -3.22 -21.26 13.66
N ALA A 104 -2.61 -21.48 14.83
CA ALA A 104 -1.28 -22.10 14.94
C ALA A 104 -1.19 -23.45 14.19
N ASP A 105 -2.27 -24.22 14.18
CA ASP A 105 -2.34 -25.57 13.59
C ASP A 105 -2.84 -25.58 12.13
N ALA A 106 -3.29 -24.44 11.60
CA ALA A 106 -3.78 -24.36 10.23
C ALA A 106 -2.63 -24.27 9.23
N SER A 107 -2.89 -24.76 8.00
CA SER A 107 -1.94 -24.66 6.91
C SER A 107 -1.69 -23.19 6.55
N VAL A 108 -0.42 -22.87 6.38
CA VAL A 108 0.02 -21.54 5.98
C VAL A 108 -0.44 -21.26 4.55
N LYS A 109 -1.14 -20.14 4.36
CA LYS A 109 -1.61 -19.68 3.05
C LYS A 109 -0.73 -18.55 2.54
N VAL A 110 -0.61 -18.45 1.22
CA VAL A 110 0.06 -17.31 0.59
C VAL A 110 -0.95 -16.55 -0.25
N HIS A 111 -0.86 -15.24 -0.20
CA HIS A 111 -1.76 -14.36 -0.90
C HIS A 111 -1.06 -13.19 -1.56
N LYS A 112 -1.50 -12.83 -2.76
CA LYS A 112 -1.03 -11.65 -3.49
C LYS A 112 -1.92 -10.45 -3.19
N LEU A 113 -1.33 -9.32 -2.82
CA LEU A 113 -2.04 -8.06 -2.65
C LEU A 113 -2.32 -7.43 -4.03
N SER A 114 -3.59 -7.16 -4.29
CA SER A 114 -4.05 -6.69 -5.61
C SER A 114 -4.05 -5.18 -5.75
N THR A 115 -3.90 -4.45 -4.64
CA THR A 115 -4.00 -2.98 -4.58
C THR A 115 -2.69 -2.38 -4.11
N VAL A 116 -2.51 -1.07 -4.31
CA VAL A 116 -1.38 -0.34 -3.76
C VAL A 116 -1.28 -0.59 -2.24
N THR A 117 -0.12 -1.06 -1.80
CA THR A 117 0.14 -1.44 -0.40
C THR A 117 0.69 -0.27 0.38
N TYR A 118 0.26 -0.10 1.63
CA TYR A 118 0.79 0.93 2.51
C TYR A 118 2.28 0.73 2.78
N GLY A 119 3.02 1.83 2.84
CA GLY A 119 4.46 1.80 3.12
C GLY A 119 5.34 1.53 1.90
N THR A 120 4.77 1.30 0.71
CA THR A 120 5.56 1.29 -0.52
C THR A 120 5.95 2.72 -0.92
N VAL A 121 7.18 2.90 -1.42
CA VAL A 121 7.70 4.21 -1.84
C VAL A 121 6.88 4.84 -2.99
N SER A 122 6.30 4.01 -3.85
CA SER A 122 5.50 4.42 -5.00
C SER A 122 4.03 4.75 -4.68
N ALA A 123 3.53 4.43 -3.49
CA ALA A 123 2.12 4.61 -3.14
C ALA A 123 1.63 6.06 -3.30
N PRO A 124 2.37 7.10 -2.85
CA PRO A 124 1.96 8.49 -3.03
C PRO A 124 1.82 8.87 -4.50
N PHE A 125 2.77 8.46 -5.34
CA PHE A 125 2.75 8.74 -6.78
C PHE A 125 1.49 8.17 -7.44
N PHE A 126 1.22 6.88 -7.27
CA PHE A 126 0.05 6.23 -7.86
C PHE A 126 -1.25 6.88 -7.37
N SER A 127 -1.32 7.20 -6.08
CA SER A 127 -2.50 7.81 -5.49
C SER A 127 -2.82 9.17 -6.10
N TYR A 128 -1.80 10.01 -6.29
CA TYR A 128 -2.02 11.33 -6.84
C TYR A 128 -2.29 11.28 -8.35
N GLN A 129 -1.67 10.34 -9.08
CA GLN A 129 -1.95 10.12 -10.50
C GLN A 129 -3.41 9.69 -10.72
N ASP A 130 -3.91 8.75 -9.91
CA ASP A 130 -5.30 8.29 -9.95
C ASP A 130 -6.29 9.43 -9.67
N LEU A 131 -6.03 10.23 -8.62
CA LEU A 131 -6.85 11.39 -8.28
C LEU A 131 -6.88 12.44 -9.41
N LYS A 132 -5.76 12.69 -10.08
CA LYS A 132 -5.71 13.56 -11.26
C LYS A 132 -6.53 13.02 -12.44
N GLY A 133 -6.59 11.70 -12.60
CA GLY A 133 -7.36 11.02 -13.63
C GLY A 133 -8.88 11.17 -13.47
N LEU A 134 -9.37 11.32 -12.23
CA LEU A 134 -10.80 11.50 -11.93
C LEU A 134 -11.37 12.87 -12.36
N ASN A 135 -10.49 13.86 -12.62
CA ASN A 135 -10.89 15.20 -13.07
C ASN A 135 -10.86 15.36 -14.61
N ARG A 136 -10.78 14.25 -15.36
CA ARG A 136 -10.82 14.22 -16.83
C ARG A 136 -12.13 13.70 -17.35
#